data_AF-A0A954JI12-F1
#
_entry.id   AF-A0A954JI12-F1
#
_cell.length_a   1.000
_cell.length_b   1.000
_cell.length_c   1.000
_cell.angle_alpha   90.00
_cell.angle_beta   90.00
_cell.angle_gamma   90.00
#
_symmetry.space_group_name_H-M   'P 1'
#
loop_
_entity.id
_entity.type
_entity.pdbx_description
1 polymer ?
#
loop_
_entity_poly.entity_id
_entity_poly.type
_entity_poly.pdbx_seq_one_letter_code
_entity_poly.pdbx_strand_id
1 'polypeptide(L)'
;MNEFNKQDDSSNLDSIREVDVLCDEFESEWKQGRTPKIAEFLHRTDRSSTESLLAELIKLDLYYRELSGETPSLADYETQFPDYKEVFRLLEGQIPTYVVQPRQLGKFHLTRH
;
A
#
# COMPACT_ATOMS: atom_id res chain seq x y z
N MET A 1 25.67 -19.54 27.86
CA MET A 1 24.34 -18.97 28.16
C MET A 1 24.46 -17.47 27.93
N ASN A 2 23.79 -16.83 26.97
CA ASN A 2 22.40 -16.98 26.54
C ASN A 2 22.29 -17.16 25.02
N GLU A 3 21.48 -18.14 24.63
CA GLU A 3 20.97 -18.33 23.27
C GLU A 3 20.01 -17.17 22.94
N PHE A 4 20.48 -16.24 22.11
CA PHE A 4 19.62 -15.23 21.49
C PHE A 4 18.68 -15.94 20.52
N ASN A 5 17.40 -15.97 20.89
CA ASN A 5 16.28 -16.51 20.14
C ASN A 5 16.31 -16.06 18.67
N LYS A 6 16.83 -16.92 17.79
CA LYS A 6 16.95 -16.72 16.34
C LYS A 6 15.72 -17.30 15.61
N GLN A 7 14.54 -17.09 16.19
CA GLN A 7 13.25 -17.60 15.72
C GLN A 7 12.22 -16.47 15.85
N ASP A 8 12.32 -15.44 15.01
CA ASP A 8 11.23 -14.48 14.73
C ASP A 8 11.49 -13.59 13.50
N ASP A 9 12.70 -13.58 12.94
CA ASP A 9 13.05 -12.69 11.81
C ASP A 9 12.60 -13.22 10.44
N SER A 10 12.53 -14.54 10.26
CA SER A 10 12.33 -15.13 8.92
C SER A 10 10.89 -15.07 8.42
N SER A 11 9.89 -15.12 9.29
CA SER A 11 8.47 -14.98 8.92
C SER A 11 8.10 -13.54 8.61
N ASN A 12 8.66 -12.58 9.36
CA ASN A 12 8.36 -11.16 9.19
C ASN A 12 9.01 -10.60 7.90
N LEU A 13 10.23 -11.02 7.58
CA LEU A 13 10.90 -10.63 6.34
C LEU A 13 10.20 -11.16 5.07
N ASP A 14 9.54 -12.32 5.16
CA ASP A 14 8.80 -12.89 4.03
C ASP A 14 7.53 -12.07 3.75
N SER A 15 6.79 -11.73 4.82
CA SER A 15 5.67 -10.80 4.80
C SER A 15 6.02 -9.43 4.22
N ILE A 16 7.15 -8.83 4.62
CA ILE A 16 7.57 -7.51 4.10
C ILE A 16 7.88 -7.57 2.59
N ARG A 17 8.51 -8.66 2.13
CA ARG A 17 8.85 -8.83 0.70
C ARG A 17 7.59 -9.04 -0.15
N GLU A 18 6.62 -9.79 0.35
CA GLU A 18 5.36 -10.01 -0.36
C GLU A 18 4.60 -8.70 -0.57
N VAL A 19 4.53 -7.86 0.48
CA VAL A 19 3.92 -6.53 0.39
C VAL A 19 4.64 -5.65 -0.62
N ASP A 20 5.98 -5.62 -0.62
CA ASP A 20 6.79 -4.83 -1.55
C ASP A 20 6.54 -5.23 -3.02
N VAL A 21 6.51 -6.53 -3.30
CA VAL A 21 6.25 -7.06 -4.65
C VAL A 21 4.84 -6.70 -5.12
N LEU A 22 3.82 -6.88 -4.27
CA LEU A 22 2.44 -6.55 -4.63
C LEU A 22 2.24 -5.04 -4.84
N CYS A 23 2.98 -4.22 -4.08
CA CYS A 23 2.99 -2.76 -4.23
C CYS A 23 3.62 -2.34 -5.57
N ASP A 24 4.74 -2.94 -5.96
CA ASP A 24 5.39 -2.69 -7.26
C ASP A 24 4.52 -3.14 -8.45
N GLU A 25 3.87 -4.29 -8.34
CA GLU A 25 2.90 -4.77 -9.34
C GLU A 25 1.73 -3.79 -9.49
N PHE A 26 1.13 -3.35 -8.38
CA PHE A 26 0.02 -2.40 -8.38
C PHE A 26 0.42 -1.06 -9.01
N GLU A 27 1.60 -0.55 -8.65
CA GLU A 27 2.15 0.67 -9.22
C GLU A 27 2.37 0.53 -10.74
N SER A 28 2.92 -0.60 -11.17
CA SER A 28 3.16 -0.89 -12.58
C SER A 28 1.86 -0.95 -13.38
N GLU A 29 0.76 -1.46 -12.83
CA GLU A 29 -0.55 -1.43 -13.49
C GLU A 29 -1.08 -0.01 -13.66
N TRP A 30 -0.97 0.83 -12.63
CA TRP A 30 -1.33 2.25 -12.72
C TRP A 30 -0.49 3.01 -13.75
N LYS A 31 0.83 2.78 -13.78
CA LYS A 31 1.75 3.38 -14.78
C LYS A 31 1.41 2.97 -16.21
N GLN A 32 0.81 1.80 -16.41
CA GLN A 32 0.29 1.35 -17.70
C GLN A 32 -1.07 1.97 -18.07
N GLY A 33 -1.63 2.83 -17.21
CA GLY A 33 -2.94 3.43 -17.40
C GLY A 33 -4.10 2.47 -17.09
N ARG A 34 -3.85 1.40 -16.34
CA ARG A 34 -4.91 0.51 -15.83
C ARG A 34 -5.38 0.98 -14.46
N THR A 35 -6.53 0.48 -14.05
CA THR A 35 -7.12 0.70 -12.72
C THR A 35 -7.13 -0.63 -11.95
N PRO A 36 -6.00 -1.04 -11.37
CA PRO A 36 -5.91 -2.26 -10.57
C PRO A 36 -6.88 -2.19 -9.38
N LYS A 37 -7.49 -3.32 -9.03
CA LYS A 37 -8.44 -3.40 -7.91
C LYS A 37 -7.71 -3.83 -6.65
N ILE A 38 -7.72 -2.98 -5.62
CA ILE A 38 -7.11 -3.25 -4.32
C ILE A 38 -7.50 -4.64 -3.77
N ALA A 39 -8.78 -5.02 -3.86
CA ALA A 39 -9.29 -6.30 -3.38
C ALA A 39 -8.59 -7.54 -3.99
N GLU A 40 -8.15 -7.48 -5.24
CA GLU A 40 -7.44 -8.59 -5.91
C GLU A 40 -6.06 -8.81 -5.28
N PHE A 41 -5.37 -7.73 -4.91
CA PHE A 41 -4.05 -7.78 -4.28
C PHE A 41 -4.15 -8.23 -2.82
N LEU A 42 -5.20 -7.83 -2.10
CA LEU A 42 -5.47 -8.32 -0.74
C LEU A 42 -5.70 -9.84 -0.70
N HIS A 43 -6.33 -10.41 -1.71
CA HIS A 43 -6.49 -11.88 -1.79
C HIS A 43 -5.20 -12.63 -2.12
N ARG A 44 -4.17 -11.94 -2.62
CA ARG A 44 -2.87 -12.54 -2.96
C ARG A 44 -1.90 -12.58 -1.77
N THR A 45 -2.20 -11.86 -0.69
CA THR A 45 -1.35 -11.79 0.51
C THR A 45 -1.97 -12.53 1.70
N ASP A 46 -1.14 -12.86 2.67
CA ASP A 46 -1.59 -13.46 3.92
C ASP A 46 -2.29 -12.44 4.85
N ARG A 47 -3.15 -12.95 5.75
CA ARG A 47 -3.96 -12.12 6.68
C ARG A 47 -3.09 -11.19 7.52
N SER A 48 -1.90 -11.65 7.90
CA SER A 48 -0.97 -10.91 8.77
C SER A 48 -0.34 -9.70 8.09
N SER A 49 -0.31 -9.66 6.75
CA SER A 49 0.27 -8.58 5.95
C SER A 49 -0.77 -7.77 5.20
N THR A 50 -2.02 -8.26 5.15
CA THR A 50 -3.15 -7.62 4.46
C THR A 50 -3.38 -6.19 4.93
N GLU A 51 -3.28 -5.91 6.24
CA GLU A 51 -3.50 -4.57 6.79
C GLU A 51 -2.44 -3.57 6.33
N SER A 52 -1.18 -3.98 6.33
CA SER A 52 -0.06 -3.15 5.86
C SER A 52 -0.13 -2.95 4.35
N LEU A 53 -0.45 -4.00 3.60
CA LEU A 53 -0.64 -3.92 2.15
C LEU A 53 -1.79 -2.97 1.80
N LEU A 54 -2.96 -3.13 2.44
CA LEU A 54 -4.12 -2.29 2.20
C LEU A 54 -3.79 -0.81 2.37
N ALA A 55 -3.07 -0.47 3.44
CA ALA A 55 -2.66 0.90 3.72
C ALA A 55 -1.85 1.51 2.57
N GLU A 56 -0.87 0.76 2.06
CA GLU A 56 0.01 1.20 0.98
C GLU A 56 -0.73 1.27 -0.37
N LEU A 57 -1.56 0.26 -0.67
CA LEU A 57 -2.36 0.23 -1.91
C LEU A 57 -3.34 1.40 -1.99
N ILE A 58 -4.02 1.74 -0.89
CA ILE A 58 -4.93 2.90 -0.87
C ILE A 58 -4.15 4.19 -1.13
N LYS A 59 -2.96 4.37 -0.52
CA LYS A 59 -2.13 5.56 -0.78
C LYS A 59 -1.76 5.67 -2.26
N LEU A 60 -1.37 4.57 -2.90
CA LEU A 60 -1.06 4.54 -4.33
C LEU A 60 -2.30 4.81 -5.18
N ASP A 61 -3.44 4.20 -4.88
CA ASP A 61 -4.70 4.38 -5.61
C ASP A 61 -5.16 5.85 -5.55
N LEU A 62 -5.16 6.44 -4.36
CA LEU A 62 -5.44 7.87 -4.13
C LEU A 62 -4.48 8.75 -4.96
N TYR A 63 -3.19 8.44 -4.92
CA TYR A 63 -2.16 9.19 -5.64
C TYR A 63 -2.39 9.17 -7.16
N TYR A 64 -2.55 7.99 -7.76
CA TYR A 64 -2.70 7.86 -9.21
C TYR A 64 -4.06 8.38 -9.73
N ARG A 65 -5.13 8.23 -8.94
CA ARG A 65 -6.42 8.85 -9.25
C ARG A 65 -6.35 10.37 -9.19
N GLU A 66 -5.68 10.94 -8.19
CA GLU A 66 -5.47 12.39 -8.10
C GLU A 66 -4.64 12.92 -9.28
N LEU A 67 -3.60 12.19 -9.70
CA LEU A 67 -2.84 12.51 -10.91
C LEU A 67 -3.71 12.49 -12.19
N SER A 68 -4.75 11.66 -12.21
CA SER A 68 -5.73 11.59 -13.29
C SER A 68 -6.83 12.65 -13.18
N GLY A 69 -6.83 13.47 -12.12
CA GLY A 69 -7.81 14.51 -11.85
C GLY A 69 -9.06 14.05 -11.10
N GLU A 70 -9.09 12.81 -10.61
CA GLU A 70 -10.14 12.32 -9.71
C GLU A 70 -9.82 12.68 -8.26
N THR A 71 -10.83 12.91 -7.43
CA THR A 71 -10.65 13.18 -6.00
C THR A 71 -11.31 12.08 -5.16
N PRO A 72 -10.72 10.88 -5.14
CA PRO A 72 -11.21 9.80 -4.29
C PRO A 72 -11.08 10.17 -2.81
N SER A 73 -12.07 9.79 -2.00
CA SER A 73 -12.11 10.10 -0.57
C SER A 73 -11.80 8.85 0.25
N LEU A 74 -11.01 8.97 1.31
CA LEU A 74 -10.70 7.84 2.19
C LEU A 74 -11.97 7.16 2.74
N ALA A 75 -13.02 7.94 3.03
CA ALA A 75 -14.31 7.45 3.49
C ALA A 75 -15.00 6.48 2.51
N ASP A 76 -14.74 6.60 1.20
CA ASP A 76 -15.25 5.68 0.19
C ASP A 76 -14.62 4.30 0.35
N TYR A 77 -13.30 4.26 0.53
CA TYR A 77 -12.57 3.03 0.81
C TYR A 77 -12.94 2.43 2.18
N GLU A 78 -13.17 3.26 3.20
CA GLU A 78 -13.65 2.75 4.51
C GLU A 78 -15.01 2.04 4.38
N THR A 79 -15.89 2.58 3.53
CA THR A 79 -17.20 1.96 3.25
C THR A 79 -17.06 0.66 2.46
N GLN A 80 -16.09 0.58 1.54
CA GLN A 80 -15.79 -0.63 0.77
C GLN A 80 -15.08 -1.71 1.60
N PHE A 81 -14.26 -1.31 2.58
CA PHE A 81 -13.43 -2.20 3.39
C PHE A 81 -13.69 -2.03 4.90
N PRO A 82 -14.92 -2.30 5.37
CA PRO A 82 -15.31 -2.06 6.76
C PRO A 82 -14.62 -3.00 7.77
N ASP A 83 -14.00 -4.08 7.30
CA ASP A 83 -13.24 -5.03 8.13
C ASP A 83 -11.91 -4.42 8.61
N TYR A 84 -11.39 -3.42 7.88
CA TYR A 84 -10.05 -2.85 8.09
C TYR A 84 -10.07 -1.43 8.65
N LYS A 85 -11.11 -1.06 9.42
CA LYS A 85 -11.27 0.29 10.02
C LYS A 85 -10.06 0.77 10.82
N GLU A 86 -9.34 -0.15 11.46
CA GLU A 86 -8.10 0.17 12.19
C GLU A 86 -7.05 0.78 11.25
N VAL A 87 -6.90 0.22 10.04
CA VAL A 87 -5.99 0.74 9.00
C VAL A 87 -6.38 2.15 8.60
N PHE A 88 -7.67 2.40 8.34
CA PHE A 88 -8.17 3.74 7.97
C PHE A 88 -7.94 4.76 9.07
N ARG A 89 -8.21 4.40 10.33
CA ARG A 89 -7.95 5.26 11.49
C ARG A 89 -6.46 5.62 11.61
N LEU A 90 -5.58 4.63 11.41
CA LEU A 90 -4.14 4.85 11.44
C LEU A 90 -3.66 5.73 10.29
N LEU A 91 -4.28 5.60 9.12
CA LEU A 91 -4.03 6.47 7.98
C LEU A 91 -4.50 7.89 8.25
N GLU A 92 -5.75 8.11 8.72
CA GLU A 92 -6.31 9.44 9.02
C GLU A 92 -5.40 10.28 9.92
N GLY A 93 -4.78 9.67 10.93
CA GLY A 93 -3.83 10.35 11.83
C GLY A 93 -2.43 10.57 11.26
N GLN A 94 -2.07 9.86 10.20
CA GLN A 94 -0.77 9.89 9.52
C GLN A 94 -0.85 10.43 8.09
N ILE A 95 -1.96 11.05 7.68
CA ILE A 95 -1.99 11.79 6.41
C ILE A 95 -1.31 13.13 6.70
N PRO A 96 0.00 13.37 6.39
CA PRO A 96 0.36 14.71 6.02
C PRO A 96 -0.52 14.97 4.83
N THR A 97 -1.50 15.86 4.99
CA THR A 97 -2.44 16.25 3.96
C THR A 97 -1.74 16.15 2.61
N TYR A 98 -2.09 15.17 1.77
CA TYR A 98 -1.37 14.94 0.49
C TYR A 98 -1.60 16.10 -0.49
N VAL A 99 -2.11 17.24 0.00
CA VAL A 99 -1.96 18.52 -0.66
C VAL A 99 -0.48 18.93 -0.70
N VAL A 100 -0.01 19.01 -1.94
CA VAL A 100 1.17 19.77 -2.40
C VAL A 100 2.51 19.09 -2.12
N GLN A 101 2.97 18.27 -3.07
CA GLN A 101 4.12 18.64 -3.92
C GLN A 101 4.10 17.83 -5.23
N PRO A 102 3.71 18.42 -6.38
CA PRO A 102 4.03 17.83 -7.67
C PRO A 102 5.52 18.03 -7.91
N ARG A 103 6.36 17.01 -7.62
CA ARG A 103 7.60 16.70 -8.38
C ARG A 103 8.60 15.76 -7.71
N GLN A 104 8.48 15.37 -6.44
CA GLN A 104 9.59 14.66 -5.78
C GLN A 104 9.14 13.41 -5.01
N LEU A 105 8.54 12.44 -5.71
CA LEU A 105 8.56 11.06 -5.21
C LEU A 105 9.83 10.35 -5.71
N GLY A 106 10.96 10.78 -5.16
CA GLY A 106 12.25 10.11 -5.32
C GLY A 106 12.38 8.97 -4.31
N LYS A 107 11.77 7.81 -4.61
CA LYS A 107 12.03 6.54 -3.89
C LYS A 107 11.89 5.30 -4.77
N PHE A 108 11.08 5.34 -5.82
CA PHE A 108 10.91 4.18 -6.72
C PHE A 108 11.90 4.29 -7.87
N HIS A 109 12.98 3.50 -7.80
CA HIS A 109 13.94 3.37 -8.89
C HIS A 109 13.20 2.89 -10.14
N LEU A 110 12.81 3.82 -11.02
CA LEU A 110 12.39 3.55 -12.39
C LEU A 110 13.58 2.99 -13.17
N THR A 111 13.93 1.73 -12.91
CA THR A 111 14.89 1.02 -13.77
C THR A 111 14.11 0.47 -14.95
N ARG A 112 13.90 1.36 -15.92
CA ARG A 112 13.58 0.98 -17.29
C ARG A 112 14.76 0.19 -17.84
N HIS A 113 14.55 -1.07 -18.20
CA HIS A 113 15.45 -1.83 -19.06
C HIS A 113 14.75 -2.14 -20.39
#